data_AF-A0A0C2ZAY5-F1
#
_entry.id   AF-A0A0C2ZAY5-F1
#
_cell.length_a   1.000
_cell.length_b   1.000
_cell.length_c   1.000
_cell.angle_alpha   90.00
_cell.angle_beta   90.00
_cell.angle_gamma   90.00
#
_symmetry.space_group_name_H-M   'P 1'
#
loop_
_entity.id
_entity.type
_entity.pdbx_description
1 polymer ?
#
loop_
_entity_poly.entity_id
_entity_poly.type
_entity_poly.pdbx_seq_one_letter_code
_entity_poly.pdbx_strand_id
1 'polypeptide(L)'
;MLPKKAKAVLPSIAWDADNNVLVWQLIVEITKPANFKVLCRKTKHENTLGETKASVFQWIGSVLLPELHIIDATATGDRIKGKYEGLAKAYKQHAKRLTVTGEGIGPDSEDGAEETCKYFIEAGGPNESTPEEAKNIWDDIVSQFPFSPDLHCIWATKPNKNPIAVTTGVGPAGKRTLIMQPLTSSSDGTDQAIEGDGEYSSPPPPHAKPDPFTPLCTVQQSSLMSKDSVLKAKECIQKVAKKCTIEDTLMDIHKANTDAINACTCEELIVKKCHLLLEEFKAGVWDREEYREELRKLENGEPPEK
;
A
#
# COMPACT_ATOMS: atom_id res chain seq x y z
N MET A 1 -1.71 44.01 27.11
CA MET A 1 -2.35 42.68 26.98
C MET A 1 -3.00 42.62 25.60
N LEU A 2 -2.54 41.74 24.70
CA LEU A 2 -3.23 41.54 23.42
C LEU A 2 -4.59 40.87 23.68
N PRO A 3 -5.69 41.36 23.08
CA PRO A 3 -6.98 40.71 23.21
C PRO A 3 -6.91 39.31 22.58
N LYS A 4 -7.22 38.28 23.37
CA LYS A 4 -7.43 36.91 22.85
C LYS A 4 -8.57 37.00 21.82
N LYS A 5 -8.25 36.83 20.54
CA LYS A 5 -9.27 36.64 19.49
C LYS A 5 -10.17 35.49 19.93
N ALA A 6 -11.46 35.77 20.07
CA ALA A 6 -12.46 34.72 20.28
C ALA A 6 -12.36 33.76 19.09
N LYS A 7 -12.04 32.48 19.34
CA LYS A 7 -12.06 31.45 18.31
C LYS A 7 -13.50 31.35 17.81
N ALA A 8 -13.71 31.68 16.53
CA ALA A 8 -14.99 31.46 15.88
C ALA A 8 -15.30 29.95 15.96
N VAL A 9 -16.46 29.60 16.50
CA VAL A 9 -16.89 28.20 16.57
C VAL A 9 -17.27 27.77 15.16
N LEU A 10 -16.48 26.88 14.57
CA LEU A 10 -16.77 26.34 13.24
C LEU A 10 -18.05 25.47 13.28
N PRO A 11 -19.00 25.64 12.35
CA PRO A 11 -20.18 24.79 12.18
C PRO A 11 -19.82 23.29 12.16
N SER A 12 -20.68 22.42 12.68
CA SER A 12 -20.46 20.96 12.58
C SER A 12 -20.53 20.50 11.11
N ILE A 13 -19.73 19.49 10.74
CA ILE A 13 -19.73 18.93 9.39
C ILE A 13 -20.59 17.66 9.39
N ALA A 14 -21.61 17.62 8.53
CA ALA A 14 -22.45 16.45 8.35
C ALA A 14 -21.81 15.46 7.37
N TRP A 15 -20.82 14.69 7.84
CA TRP A 15 -20.06 13.74 7.01
C TRP A 15 -20.91 12.64 6.38
N ASP A 16 -21.99 12.24 7.05
CA ASP A 16 -22.83 11.10 6.66
C ASP A 16 -24.10 11.55 5.89
N ALA A 17 -24.22 12.85 5.59
CA ALA A 17 -25.29 13.39 4.75
C ALA A 17 -25.14 12.95 3.29
N ASP A 18 -26.24 13.01 2.53
CA ASP A 18 -26.29 12.73 1.10
C ASP A 18 -25.58 11.43 0.70
N ASN A 19 -25.83 10.36 1.45
CA ASN A 19 -25.18 9.06 1.23
C ASN A 19 -23.64 9.11 1.28
N ASN A 20 -23.10 9.91 2.22
CA ASN A 20 -21.67 10.08 2.47
C ASN A 20 -20.88 10.70 1.31
N VAL A 21 -21.51 11.53 0.47
CA VAL A 21 -20.85 12.19 -0.68
C VAL A 21 -19.54 12.88 -0.29
N LEU A 22 -19.49 13.56 0.85
CA LEU A 22 -18.29 14.25 1.30
C LEU A 22 -17.15 13.30 1.67
N VAL A 23 -17.47 12.10 2.18
CA VAL A 23 -16.49 11.04 2.46
C VAL A 23 -15.91 10.51 1.16
N TRP A 24 -16.74 10.28 0.15
CA TRP A 24 -16.31 9.87 -1.17
C TRP A 24 -15.40 10.92 -1.84
N GLN A 25 -15.78 12.20 -1.77
CA GLN A 25 -14.93 13.28 -2.27
C GLN A 25 -13.60 13.35 -1.54
N LEU A 26 -13.58 13.15 -0.22
CA LEU A 26 -12.34 13.04 0.54
C LEU A 26 -11.44 11.90 0.04
N ILE A 27 -12.00 10.72 -0.22
CA ILE A 27 -11.25 9.58 -0.76
C ILE A 27 -10.65 9.93 -2.13
N VAL A 28 -11.43 10.56 -3.01
CA VAL A 28 -10.95 11.03 -4.33
C VAL A 28 -9.80 12.03 -4.19
N GLU A 29 -9.89 12.98 -3.25
CA GLU A 29 -8.80 13.93 -3.00
C GLU A 29 -7.55 13.21 -2.45
N ILE A 30 -7.70 12.20 -1.61
CA ILE A 30 -6.57 11.42 -1.07
C ILE A 30 -5.86 10.61 -2.16
N THR A 31 -6.60 10.09 -3.16
CA THR A 31 -6.03 9.26 -4.23
C THR A 31 -5.29 10.08 -5.30
N LYS A 32 -5.46 11.41 -5.34
CA LYS A 32 -4.70 12.27 -6.26
C LYS A 32 -3.19 12.06 -6.05
N PRO A 33 -2.39 11.87 -7.12
CA PRO A 33 -0.96 11.52 -6.99
C PRO A 33 -0.15 12.45 -6.09
N ALA A 34 -0.40 13.77 -6.17
CA ALA A 34 0.27 14.78 -5.34
C ALA A 34 0.00 14.54 -3.83
N ASN A 35 -1.27 14.38 -3.46
CA ASN A 35 -1.69 14.12 -2.08
C ASN A 35 -1.28 12.74 -1.60
N PHE A 36 -1.52 11.72 -2.43
CA PHE A 36 -1.26 10.32 -2.11
C PHE A 36 0.22 10.11 -1.75
N LYS A 37 1.13 10.73 -2.51
CA LYS A 37 2.56 10.68 -2.24
C LYS A 37 2.90 11.18 -0.84
N VAL A 38 2.34 12.32 -0.43
CA VAL A 38 2.59 12.93 0.90
C VAL A 38 1.90 12.17 2.02
N LEU A 39 0.64 11.76 1.82
CA LEU A 39 -0.20 11.16 2.86
C LEU A 39 0.13 9.68 3.11
N CYS A 40 0.40 8.93 2.06
CA CYS A 40 0.50 7.47 2.09
C CYS A 40 1.92 6.91 1.91
N ARG A 41 2.82 7.58 1.18
CA ARG A 41 4.18 7.08 0.96
C ARG A 41 5.14 7.64 2.02
N LYS A 42 5.98 6.79 2.61
CA LYS A 42 7.15 7.24 3.40
C LYS A 42 8.30 7.46 2.41
N THR A 43 8.59 8.71 2.05
CA THR A 43 9.77 9.02 1.25
C THR A 43 10.99 9.07 2.18
N LYS A 44 11.72 7.94 2.32
CA LYS A 44 13.00 7.95 3.06
C LYS A 44 14.09 8.76 2.34
N HIS A 45 13.96 8.96 1.03
CA HIS A 45 15.03 9.54 0.21
C HIS A 45 14.57 10.55 -0.86
N GLU A 46 13.27 10.78 -0.99
CA GLU A 46 12.74 11.86 -1.83
C GLU A 46 12.33 13.01 -0.93
N ASN A 47 13.06 14.12 -1.02
CA ASN A 47 12.63 15.39 -0.45
C ASN A 47 11.39 15.84 -1.20
N THR A 48 10.22 15.39 -0.78
CA THR A 48 8.96 16.03 -1.15
C THR A 48 9.12 17.50 -0.80
N LEU A 49 8.95 18.39 -1.80
CA LEU A 49 9.24 19.82 -1.78
C LEU A 49 8.58 20.56 -0.61
N GLY A 50 9.08 20.41 0.62
CA GLY A 50 8.60 21.08 1.84
C GLY A 50 7.15 20.81 2.25
N GLU A 51 6.35 20.10 1.45
CA GLU A 51 4.94 19.87 1.73
C GLU A 51 4.75 18.92 2.91
N THR A 52 4.02 19.41 3.90
CA THR A 52 3.70 18.65 5.10
C THR A 52 2.33 17.98 4.94
N LYS A 53 2.06 16.90 5.68
CA LYS A 53 0.71 16.32 5.72
C LYS A 53 -0.34 17.35 6.16
N ALA A 54 0.04 18.26 7.07
CA ALA A 54 -0.84 19.31 7.55
C ALA A 54 -1.24 20.28 6.43
N SER A 55 -0.28 20.72 5.60
CA SER A 55 -0.59 21.59 4.45
C SER A 55 -1.48 20.89 3.42
N VAL A 56 -1.28 19.59 3.19
CA VAL A 56 -2.16 18.80 2.31
C VAL A 56 -3.59 18.73 2.88
N PHE A 57 -3.76 18.48 4.18
CA PHE A 57 -5.10 18.45 4.77
C PHE A 57 -5.79 19.82 4.75
N GLN A 58 -5.04 20.91 4.93
CA GLN A 58 -5.56 22.26 4.77
C GLN A 58 -6.01 22.52 3.33
N TRP A 59 -5.21 22.09 2.35
CA TRP A 59 -5.55 22.21 0.92
C TRP A 59 -6.80 21.40 0.57
N ILE A 60 -6.89 20.14 0.97
CA ILE A 60 -8.11 19.33 0.79
C ILE A 60 -9.29 20.03 1.46
N GLY A 61 -9.08 20.64 2.64
CA GLY A 61 -10.09 21.43 3.34
C GLY A 61 -10.58 22.64 2.53
N SER A 62 -9.72 23.32 1.77
CA SER A 62 -10.15 24.44 0.92
C SER A 62 -10.95 23.99 -0.31
N VAL A 63 -10.69 22.78 -0.80
CA VAL A 63 -11.42 22.17 -1.93
C VAL A 63 -12.79 21.67 -1.48
N LEU A 64 -12.86 20.92 -0.38
CA LEU A 64 -14.08 20.25 0.05
C LEU A 64 -15.00 21.15 0.89
N LEU A 65 -14.42 22.06 1.66
CA LEU A 65 -15.13 22.89 2.64
C LEU A 65 -14.68 24.35 2.54
N PRO A 66 -14.80 24.99 1.35
CA PRO A 66 -14.28 26.33 1.12
C PRO A 66 -14.84 27.35 2.11
N GLU A 67 -16.12 27.24 2.46
CA GLU A 67 -16.79 28.14 3.43
C GLU A 67 -16.17 28.05 4.83
N LEU A 68 -15.87 26.84 5.30
CA LEU A 68 -15.24 26.64 6.61
C LEU A 68 -13.76 27.02 6.59
N HIS A 69 -13.10 26.77 5.46
CA HIS A 69 -11.69 27.10 5.28
C HIS A 69 -11.44 28.62 5.31
N ILE A 70 -12.36 29.42 4.75
CA ILE A 70 -12.32 30.89 4.83
C ILE A 70 -12.40 31.37 6.30
N ILE A 71 -13.18 30.67 7.14
CA ILE A 71 -13.34 31.02 8.55
C ILE A 71 -12.08 30.64 9.35
N ASP A 72 -11.65 29.38 9.25
CA ASP A 72 -10.44 28.88 9.89
C ASP A 72 -9.85 27.71 9.08
N ALA A 73 -8.84 28.03 8.27
CA ALA A 73 -8.12 27.07 7.44
C ALA A 73 -7.47 25.95 8.26
N THR A 74 -6.92 26.27 9.44
CA THR A 74 -6.20 25.29 10.28
C THR A 74 -7.18 24.30 10.87
N ALA A 75 -8.23 24.80 11.52
CA ALA A 75 -9.22 23.94 12.15
C ALA A 75 -10.05 23.15 11.12
N THR A 76 -10.24 23.67 9.91
CA THR A 76 -10.82 22.90 8.79
C THR A 76 -9.89 21.77 8.37
N GLY A 77 -8.59 22.04 8.20
CA GLY A 77 -7.58 21.00 7.92
C GLY A 77 -7.53 19.92 9.00
N ASP A 78 -7.60 20.29 10.28
CA ASP A 78 -7.64 19.33 11.40
C ASP A 78 -8.88 18.43 11.35
N ARG A 79 -10.03 18.95 10.89
CA ARG A 79 -11.25 18.15 10.71
C ARG A 79 -11.13 17.17 9.56
N ILE A 80 -10.54 17.58 8.43
CA ILE A 80 -10.22 16.67 7.32
C ILE A 80 -9.30 15.55 7.82
N LYS A 81 -8.23 15.90 8.53
CA LYS A 81 -7.29 14.94 9.13
C LYS A 81 -8.01 13.96 10.05
N GLY A 82 -8.86 14.45 10.96
CA GLY A 82 -9.61 13.61 11.88
C GLY A 82 -10.51 12.59 11.17
N LYS A 83 -11.22 13.00 10.10
CA LYS A 83 -12.03 12.05 9.31
C LYS A 83 -11.14 11.04 8.57
N TYR A 84 -10.03 11.46 7.98
CA TYR A 84 -9.05 10.57 7.35
C TYR A 84 -8.51 9.51 8.31
N GLU A 85 -8.13 9.90 9.53
CA GLU A 85 -7.64 8.98 10.56
C GLU A 85 -8.75 8.04 11.04
N GLY A 86 -9.98 8.53 11.16
CA GLY A 86 -11.17 7.72 11.45
C GLY A 86 -11.40 6.63 10.40
N LEU A 87 -11.33 6.98 9.11
CA LEU A 87 -11.42 6.01 8.00
C LEU A 87 -10.29 4.99 8.07
N ALA A 88 -9.06 5.42 8.36
CA ALA A 88 -7.90 4.53 8.48
C ALA A 88 -8.07 3.52 9.63
N LYS A 89 -8.67 3.96 10.73
CA LYS A 89 -8.98 3.11 11.88
C LYS A 89 -10.09 2.11 11.55
N ALA A 90 -11.19 2.56 10.96
CA ALA A 90 -12.30 1.70 10.55
C ALA A 90 -11.84 0.64 9.55
N TYR A 91 -11.12 1.04 8.50
CA TYR A 91 -10.52 0.10 7.55
C TYR A 91 -9.61 -0.92 8.23
N LYS A 92 -8.73 -0.50 9.16
CA LYS A 92 -7.85 -1.44 9.87
C LYS A 92 -8.65 -2.49 10.64
N GLN A 93 -9.80 -2.13 11.20
CA GLN A 93 -10.69 -3.09 11.89
C GLN A 93 -11.30 -4.09 10.90
N HIS A 94 -11.79 -3.62 9.75
CA HIS A 94 -12.33 -4.52 8.72
C HIS A 94 -11.24 -5.42 8.10
N ALA A 95 -10.06 -4.88 7.82
CA ALA A 95 -8.95 -5.63 7.26
C ALA A 95 -8.47 -6.76 8.18
N LYS A 96 -8.59 -6.61 9.51
CA LYS A 96 -8.30 -7.69 10.47
C LYS A 96 -9.22 -8.89 10.31
N ARG A 97 -10.48 -8.67 9.90
CA ARG A 97 -11.43 -9.77 9.65
C ARG A 97 -11.00 -10.64 8.46
N LEU A 98 -10.20 -10.09 7.54
CA LEU A 98 -9.60 -10.84 6.44
C LEU A 98 -8.38 -11.67 6.88
N THR A 99 -7.71 -11.25 7.96
CA THR A 99 -6.51 -11.93 8.47
C THR A 99 -6.84 -13.00 9.52
N VAL A 100 -7.88 -12.78 10.34
CA VAL A 100 -8.27 -13.66 11.44
C VAL A 100 -9.55 -14.40 11.08
N THR A 101 -9.44 -15.68 10.71
CA THR A 101 -10.60 -16.59 10.67
C THR A 101 -10.27 -17.87 11.42
N GLY A 102 -10.25 -17.70 12.74
CA GLY A 102 -10.18 -18.74 13.76
C GLY A 102 -10.86 -18.34 15.06
N GLU A 103 -11.65 -17.26 15.11
CA GLU A 103 -12.59 -17.01 16.22
C GLU A 103 -13.74 -18.02 16.12
N GLY A 104 -13.45 -19.28 16.42
CA GLY A 104 -14.47 -20.13 17.00
C GLY A 104 -15.00 -19.39 18.23
N ILE A 105 -16.31 -19.18 18.29
CA ILE A 105 -17.01 -18.76 19.50
C ILE A 105 -16.89 -19.93 20.49
N GLY A 106 -15.71 -20.07 21.11
CA GLY A 106 -15.44 -20.98 22.19
C GLY A 106 -14.99 -20.14 23.38
N PRO A 107 -15.65 -20.23 24.54
CA PRO A 107 -15.09 -19.63 25.74
C PRO A 107 -13.77 -20.37 26.04
N ASP A 108 -12.72 -19.60 26.31
CA ASP A 108 -11.38 -20.04 26.70
C ASP A 108 -10.38 -20.24 25.54
N SER A 109 -9.71 -19.15 25.14
CA SER A 109 -8.38 -19.23 24.55
C SER A 109 -7.56 -18.02 25.01
N GLU A 110 -6.91 -18.19 26.16
CA GLU A 110 -5.69 -17.46 26.50
C GLU A 110 -4.51 -18.01 25.68
N ASP A 111 -3.50 -17.16 25.48
CA ASP A 111 -2.21 -17.40 24.81
C ASP A 111 -2.13 -17.33 23.27
N GLY A 112 -1.69 -16.15 22.79
CA GLY A 112 -0.43 -16.03 22.04
C GLY A 112 -0.30 -16.70 20.68
N ALA A 113 -1.38 -17.14 20.04
CA ALA A 113 -1.32 -17.79 18.74
C ALA A 113 -0.84 -16.82 17.63
N GLU A 114 0.19 -17.25 16.92
CA GLU A 114 0.80 -16.61 15.76
C GLU A 114 -0.29 -16.29 14.72
N GLU A 115 -0.70 -15.01 14.63
CA GLU A 115 -1.80 -14.50 13.80
C GLU A 115 -1.48 -14.75 12.31
N THR A 116 -1.81 -15.96 11.83
CA THR A 116 -1.48 -16.41 10.48
C THR A 116 -2.53 -15.85 9.53
N CYS A 117 -2.15 -14.89 8.69
CA CYS A 117 -3.04 -14.32 7.67
C CYS A 117 -3.53 -15.44 6.73
N LYS A 118 -4.80 -15.83 6.89
CA LYS A 118 -5.40 -16.94 6.12
C LYS A 118 -5.67 -16.54 4.66
N TYR A 119 -6.03 -15.27 4.43
CA TYR A 119 -6.42 -14.74 3.13
C TYR A 119 -5.69 -13.44 2.81
N PHE A 120 -4.74 -13.51 1.87
CA PHE A 120 -4.14 -12.32 1.29
C PHE A 120 -5.02 -11.83 0.13
N ILE A 121 -5.52 -10.61 0.23
CA ILE A 121 -6.25 -9.94 -0.86
C ILE A 121 -5.32 -8.86 -1.43
N GLU A 122 -5.18 -8.87 -2.76
CA GLU A 122 -4.37 -7.89 -3.47
C GLU A 122 -5.04 -6.50 -3.44
N ALA A 123 -4.28 -5.45 -3.72
CA ALA A 123 -4.79 -4.07 -3.68
C ALA A 123 -6.01 -3.83 -4.58
N GLY A 124 -6.17 -4.61 -5.66
CA GLY A 124 -7.35 -4.57 -6.54
C GLY A 124 -8.60 -5.25 -5.97
N GLY A 125 -8.52 -5.84 -4.78
CA GLY A 125 -9.60 -6.62 -4.17
C GLY A 125 -9.55 -8.11 -4.55
N PRO A 126 -10.61 -8.87 -4.23
CA PRO A 126 -10.73 -10.28 -4.59
C PRO A 126 -10.67 -10.50 -6.10
N ASN A 127 -9.95 -11.54 -6.52
CA ASN A 127 -9.84 -11.98 -7.91
C ASN A 127 -10.37 -13.42 -8.08
N GLU A 128 -10.31 -13.96 -9.30
CA GLU A 128 -10.80 -15.32 -9.61
C GLU A 128 -10.15 -16.40 -8.73
N SER A 129 -8.89 -16.19 -8.33
CA SER A 129 -8.13 -17.11 -7.47
C SER A 129 -8.36 -16.93 -5.97
N THR A 130 -9.12 -15.91 -5.58
CA THR A 130 -9.44 -15.67 -4.17
C THR A 130 -10.45 -16.70 -3.65
N PRO A 131 -10.19 -17.37 -2.52
CA PRO A 131 -11.12 -18.36 -1.96
C PRO A 131 -12.50 -17.79 -1.68
N GLU A 132 -13.55 -18.61 -1.85
CA GLU A 132 -14.94 -18.18 -1.66
C GLU A 132 -15.23 -17.65 -0.26
N GLU A 133 -14.62 -18.25 0.77
CA GLU A 133 -14.71 -17.75 2.16
C GLU A 133 -14.21 -16.31 2.28
N ALA A 134 -13.10 -15.97 1.60
CA ALA A 134 -12.54 -14.62 1.61
C ALA A 134 -13.41 -13.63 0.83
N LYS A 135 -14.01 -14.06 -0.29
CA LYS A 135 -14.98 -13.27 -1.06
C LYS A 135 -16.22 -12.93 -0.22
N ASN A 136 -16.77 -13.92 0.50
CA ASN A 136 -17.91 -13.71 1.38
C ASN A 136 -17.61 -12.70 2.52
N ILE A 137 -16.44 -12.81 3.15
CA ILE A 137 -16.02 -11.85 4.19
C ILE A 137 -15.83 -10.45 3.57
N TRP A 138 -15.23 -10.38 2.38
CA TRP A 138 -15.06 -9.11 1.67
C TRP A 138 -16.40 -8.46 1.35
N ASP A 139 -17.37 -9.20 0.82
CA ASP A 139 -18.69 -8.67 0.46
C ASP A 139 -19.46 -8.19 1.71
N ASP A 140 -19.37 -8.91 2.83
CA ASP A 140 -19.92 -8.46 4.11
C ASP A 140 -19.24 -7.16 4.60
N ILE A 141 -17.91 -7.05 4.48
CA ILE A 141 -17.19 -5.81 4.78
C ILE A 141 -17.67 -4.67 3.89
N VAL A 142 -17.81 -4.88 2.57
CA VAL A 142 -18.28 -3.85 1.65
C VAL A 142 -19.72 -3.43 1.97
N SER A 143 -20.58 -4.37 2.37
CA SER A 143 -21.94 -4.05 2.78
C SER A 143 -22.00 -3.18 4.04
N GLN A 144 -21.08 -3.36 4.99
CA GLN A 144 -21.03 -2.58 6.24
C GLN A 144 -20.23 -1.28 6.09
N PHE A 145 -19.21 -1.30 5.24
CA PHE A 145 -18.27 -0.22 5.02
C PHE A 145 -18.02 -0.06 3.52
N PRO A 146 -18.92 0.64 2.79
CA PRO A 146 -18.86 0.78 1.34
C PRO A 146 -17.55 1.34 0.80
N PHE A 147 -16.82 2.11 1.60
CA PHE A 147 -15.52 2.70 1.25
C PHE A 147 -14.36 1.68 1.25
N SER A 148 -14.59 0.45 1.71
CA SER A 148 -13.56 -0.57 1.88
C SER A 148 -12.73 -0.81 0.61
N PRO A 149 -13.30 -0.97 -0.59
CA PRO A 149 -12.53 -1.27 -1.80
C PRO A 149 -11.51 -0.18 -2.14
N ASP A 150 -11.94 1.08 -2.18
CA ASP A 150 -11.05 2.21 -2.48
C ASP A 150 -9.99 2.40 -1.40
N LEU A 151 -10.38 2.28 -0.13
CA LEU A 151 -9.44 2.39 0.99
C LEU A 151 -8.45 1.21 1.04
N HIS A 152 -8.87 0.02 0.60
CA HIS A 152 -7.99 -1.14 0.46
C HIS A 152 -6.92 -0.88 -0.60
N CYS A 153 -7.28 -0.35 -1.76
CA CYS A 153 -6.31 0.02 -2.80
C CYS A 153 -5.25 1.01 -2.27
N ILE A 154 -5.67 1.97 -1.44
CA ILE A 154 -4.79 3.00 -0.84
C ILE A 154 -3.87 2.41 0.25
N TRP A 155 -4.37 1.50 1.09
CA TRP A 155 -3.68 1.10 2.32
C TRP A 155 -3.11 -0.32 2.33
N ALA A 156 -3.60 -1.23 1.49
CA ALA A 156 -3.04 -2.57 1.31
C ALA A 156 -1.68 -2.54 0.58
N THR A 157 -1.42 -1.50 -0.22
CA THR A 157 -0.14 -1.32 -0.94
C THR A 157 1.02 -0.84 -0.05
N LYS A 158 0.80 -0.61 1.24
CA LYS A 158 1.85 -0.10 2.13
C LYS A 158 2.84 -1.22 2.51
N PRO A 159 4.12 -1.16 2.07
CA PRO A 159 5.10 -2.23 2.27
C PRO A 159 5.46 -2.49 3.75
N ASN A 160 5.10 -1.58 4.66
CA ASN A 160 5.28 -1.75 6.10
C ASN A 160 4.07 -2.39 6.82
N LYS A 161 3.00 -2.76 6.09
CA LYS A 161 1.81 -3.40 6.67
C LYS A 161 1.55 -4.81 6.16
N ASN A 162 2.11 -5.18 5.01
CA ASN A 162 2.10 -6.56 4.54
C ASN A 162 3.46 -7.17 4.86
N PRO A 163 3.56 -8.02 5.90
CA PRO A 163 4.80 -8.74 6.12
C PRO A 163 5.07 -9.64 4.92
N ILE A 164 6.34 -9.90 4.63
CA ILE A 164 6.75 -10.76 3.50
C ILE A 164 6.12 -12.14 3.71
N ALA A 165 5.13 -12.44 2.87
CA ALA A 165 4.45 -13.71 2.83
C ALA A 165 5.20 -14.63 1.86
N VAL A 166 5.76 -15.72 2.37
CA VAL A 166 6.35 -16.79 1.55
C VAL A 166 5.33 -17.91 1.45
N THR A 167 4.71 -18.05 0.28
CA THR A 167 3.96 -19.26 -0.07
C THR A 167 4.93 -20.41 -0.21
N THR A 168 4.87 -21.36 0.72
CA THR A 168 5.63 -22.61 0.64
C THR A 168 5.13 -23.48 -0.53
N GLY A 169 6.02 -24.31 -1.08
CA GLY A 169 5.66 -25.30 -2.10
C GLY A 169 4.57 -26.25 -1.62
N VAL A 170 3.83 -26.86 -2.55
CA VAL A 170 2.70 -27.77 -2.24
C VAL A 170 3.24 -29.01 -1.52
N GLY A 171 3.03 -29.07 -0.20
CA GLY A 171 3.31 -30.26 0.60
C GLY A 171 2.09 -31.18 0.71
N PRO A 172 2.21 -32.33 1.39
CA PRO A 172 1.10 -33.25 1.65
C PRO A 172 -0.10 -32.61 2.35
N ALA A 173 0.11 -31.47 3.00
CA ALA A 173 -0.92 -30.68 3.70
C ALA A 173 -1.41 -29.44 2.90
N GLY A 174 -1.10 -29.35 1.60
CA GLY A 174 -1.50 -28.24 0.73
C GLY A 174 -0.53 -27.04 0.74
N LYS A 175 -0.92 -25.97 0.05
CA LYS A 175 -0.18 -24.70 0.03
C LYS A 175 -0.35 -24.00 1.38
N ARG A 176 0.75 -23.59 2.01
CA ARG A 176 0.72 -22.74 3.22
C ARG A 176 1.49 -21.46 2.96
N THR A 177 0.87 -20.33 3.30
CA THR A 177 1.51 -19.01 3.31
C THR A 177 2.13 -18.80 4.68
N LEU A 178 3.45 -18.73 4.75
CA LEU A 178 4.18 -18.39 5.98
C LEU A 178 4.50 -16.91 5.97
N ILE A 179 4.16 -16.21 7.05
CA ILE A 179 4.62 -14.86 7.28
C ILE A 179 5.96 -14.95 8.00
N MET A 180 7.06 -14.60 7.33
CA MET A 180 8.40 -14.77 7.91
C MET A 180 8.82 -13.66 8.89
N GLN A 181 8.02 -12.61 9.06
CA GLN A 181 8.33 -11.51 9.97
C GLN A 181 7.41 -11.53 11.19
N PRO A 182 7.96 -11.50 12.43
CA PRO A 182 7.16 -11.28 13.63
C PRO A 182 6.38 -9.97 13.48
N LEU A 183 5.05 -10.02 13.65
CA LEU A 183 4.27 -8.79 13.77
C LEU A 183 4.77 -8.07 15.02
N THR A 184 5.54 -7.00 14.82
CA THR A 184 5.94 -6.15 15.93
C THR A 184 4.68 -5.51 16.49
N SER A 185 4.27 -5.95 17.68
CA SER A 185 3.27 -5.27 18.48
C SER A 185 3.82 -3.87 18.80
N SER A 186 3.49 -2.89 17.97
CA SER A 186 3.82 -1.50 18.24
C SER A 186 2.97 -1.04 19.42
N SER A 187 3.47 -1.26 20.63
CA SER A 187 3.04 -0.52 21.81
C SER A 187 3.36 0.94 21.54
N ASP A 188 2.32 1.76 21.34
CA ASP A 188 2.46 3.22 21.29
C ASP A 188 3.08 3.67 22.62
N GLY A 189 4.28 4.25 22.53
CA GLY A 189 4.92 4.92 23.66
C GLY A 189 4.07 6.13 24.05
N THR A 190 3.47 6.05 25.22
CA THR A 190 2.88 7.23 25.88
C THR A 190 4.03 7.98 26.55
N ASP A 191 4.37 9.15 26.03
CA ASP A 191 5.22 10.12 26.72
C ASP A 191 4.53 10.55 28.02
N GLN A 192 4.98 10.02 29.16
CA GLN A 192 4.84 10.67 30.45
C GLN A 192 6.21 10.74 31.12
N ALA A 193 6.70 11.97 31.24
CA ALA A 193 7.82 12.33 32.09
C ALA A 193 7.45 12.13 33.55
N ILE A 194 8.18 11.27 34.26
CA ILE A 194 8.28 11.30 35.72
C ILE A 194 9.75 11.07 36.07
N GLU A 195 10.32 12.07 36.74
CA GLU A 195 11.64 12.07 37.37
C GLU A 195 11.74 10.95 38.42
N GLY A 196 12.91 10.31 38.52
CA GLY A 196 13.16 9.28 39.51
C GLY A 196 14.59 8.79 39.49
N ASP A 197 15.44 9.46 40.27
CA ASP A 197 16.80 9.04 40.61
C ASP A 197 16.78 7.68 41.34
N GLY A 198 17.69 6.77 40.98
CA GLY A 198 17.72 5.43 41.56
C GLY A 198 18.85 4.55 41.03
N GLU A 199 20.06 4.86 41.48
CA GLU A 199 21.28 4.07 41.41
C GLU A 199 21.10 2.64 41.95
N TYR A 200 21.36 1.58 41.17
CA TYR A 200 21.86 0.28 41.66
C TYR A 200 22.57 -0.52 40.56
N SER A 201 23.87 -0.74 40.77
CA SER A 201 24.74 -1.69 40.06
C SER A 201 24.45 -3.13 40.48
N SER A 202 24.48 -4.09 39.54
CA SER A 202 25.12 -5.42 39.69
C SER A 202 25.03 -6.33 38.45
N PRO A 203 25.92 -7.35 38.32
CA PRO A 203 26.53 -7.82 37.06
C PRO A 203 25.85 -9.07 36.41
N PRO A 204 26.26 -9.46 35.18
CA PRO A 204 25.65 -10.56 34.43
C PRO A 204 26.10 -11.97 34.89
N PRO A 205 25.27 -13.01 34.70
CA PRO A 205 25.63 -14.40 34.99
C PRO A 205 26.50 -15.06 33.89
N PRO A 206 27.28 -16.10 34.24
CA PRO A 206 28.34 -16.65 33.41
C PRO A 206 27.90 -17.69 32.38
N HIS A 207 28.75 -17.80 31.35
CA HIS A 207 28.78 -18.75 30.25
C HIS A 207 28.46 -20.22 30.60
N ALA A 208 27.54 -20.82 29.84
CA ALA A 208 27.42 -22.26 29.69
C ALA A 208 28.27 -22.75 28.50
N LYS A 209 29.08 -23.78 28.75
CA LYS A 209 29.85 -24.55 27.76
C LYS A 209 28.93 -25.43 26.91
N PRO A 210 29.20 -25.63 25.61
CA PRO A 210 28.72 -26.78 24.87
C PRO A 210 29.77 -27.91 24.84
N ASP A 211 29.31 -29.13 25.13
CA ASP A 211 30.04 -30.39 24.94
C ASP A 211 30.20 -30.75 23.45
N PRO A 212 31.28 -31.45 23.06
CA PRO A 212 31.53 -31.88 21.69
C PRO A 212 30.86 -33.23 21.40
N PHE A 213 29.76 -33.23 20.64
CA PHE A 213 29.27 -34.45 20.00
C PHE A 213 29.95 -34.65 18.65
N THR A 214 30.77 -35.70 18.58
CA THR A 214 31.36 -36.26 17.36
C THR A 214 30.31 -37.05 16.59
N PRO A 215 30.04 -36.75 15.30
CA PRO A 215 29.35 -37.68 14.41
C PRO A 215 30.37 -38.54 13.66
N LEU A 216 30.14 -39.84 13.74
CA LEU A 216 30.85 -40.91 13.05
C LEU A 216 30.89 -40.66 11.53
N CYS A 217 32.08 -40.51 10.96
CA CYS A 217 32.30 -40.55 9.52
C CYS A 217 31.91 -41.94 8.98
N THR A 218 30.76 -42.03 8.32
CA THR A 218 30.42 -43.19 7.50
C THR A 218 31.09 -43.01 6.15
N VAL A 219 32.14 -43.80 5.89
CA VAL A 219 32.87 -43.82 4.62
C VAL A 219 31.91 -44.28 3.52
N GLN A 220 31.46 -43.33 2.72
CA GLN A 220 30.57 -43.55 1.59
C GLN A 220 31.40 -44.13 0.44
N GLN A 221 31.10 -45.38 0.10
CA GLN A 221 31.78 -46.19 -0.91
C GLN A 221 31.65 -45.51 -2.28
N SER A 222 32.78 -45.14 -2.88
CA SER A 222 32.85 -44.49 -4.18
C SER A 222 32.43 -45.47 -5.28
N SER A 223 31.19 -45.32 -5.74
CA SER A 223 30.71 -46.02 -6.93
C SER A 223 31.46 -45.46 -8.15
N LEU A 224 32.18 -46.34 -8.85
CA LEU A 224 32.77 -46.10 -10.16
C LEU A 224 31.66 -45.77 -11.17
N MET A 225 31.42 -44.48 -11.38
CA MET A 225 30.55 -43.99 -12.44
C MET A 225 31.14 -44.38 -13.80
N SER A 226 30.34 -45.08 -14.61
CA SER A 226 30.70 -45.46 -15.98
C SER A 226 30.90 -44.20 -16.84
N LYS A 227 31.92 -44.22 -17.71
CA LYS A 227 32.24 -43.11 -18.63
C LYS A 227 31.07 -42.76 -19.56
N ASP A 228 30.19 -43.71 -19.86
CA ASP A 228 29.01 -43.50 -20.71
C ASP A 228 27.97 -42.59 -20.05
N SER A 229 27.80 -42.69 -18.72
CA SER A 229 26.91 -41.81 -17.96
C SER A 229 27.35 -40.33 -18.04
N VAL A 230 28.67 -40.09 -18.10
CA VAL A 230 29.24 -38.73 -18.19
C VAL A 230 29.05 -38.13 -19.58
N LEU A 231 29.17 -38.93 -20.64
CA LEU A 231 28.95 -38.46 -22.02
C LEU A 231 27.46 -38.14 -22.27
N LYS A 232 26.56 -38.99 -21.78
CA LYS A 232 25.11 -38.77 -21.91
C LYS A 232 24.63 -37.56 -21.11
N ALA A 233 25.23 -37.31 -19.94
CA ALA A 233 24.98 -36.10 -19.17
C ALA A 233 25.45 -34.84 -19.91
N LYS A 234 26.59 -34.90 -20.63
CA LYS A 234 27.10 -33.77 -21.42
C LYS A 234 26.17 -33.34 -22.56
N GLU A 235 25.47 -34.27 -23.21
CA GLU A 235 24.46 -33.93 -24.23
C GLU A 235 23.17 -33.33 -23.63
N CYS A 236 22.84 -33.68 -22.38
CA CYS A 236 21.65 -33.15 -21.69
C CYS A 236 21.87 -31.79 -21.02
N ILE A 237 23.12 -31.33 -20.87
CA ILE A 237 23.41 -29.98 -20.38
C ILE A 237 23.07 -29.01 -21.51
N GLN A 238 21.85 -28.47 -21.48
CA GLN A 238 21.43 -27.36 -22.34
C GLN A 238 22.52 -26.29 -22.34
N LYS A 239 22.90 -25.82 -23.54
CA LYS A 239 23.81 -24.69 -23.71
C LYS A 239 23.30 -23.54 -22.84
N VAL A 240 24.02 -23.27 -21.75
CA VAL A 240 23.70 -22.18 -20.83
C VAL A 240 23.60 -20.91 -21.66
N ALA A 241 22.42 -20.27 -21.63
CA ALA A 241 22.20 -19.02 -22.34
C ALA A 241 23.32 -18.04 -21.96
N LYS A 242 23.82 -17.32 -22.97
CA LYS A 242 24.91 -16.35 -22.82
C LYS A 242 24.58 -15.46 -21.61
N LYS A 243 25.43 -15.47 -20.58
CA LYS A 243 25.18 -14.73 -19.34
C LYS A 243 24.94 -13.26 -19.70
N CYS A 244 23.71 -12.79 -19.49
CA CYS A 244 23.40 -11.36 -19.53
C CYS A 244 24.33 -10.69 -18.50
N THR A 245 25.05 -9.66 -18.92
CA THR A 245 25.96 -8.97 -18.01
C THR A 245 25.16 -8.13 -17.03
N ILE A 246 25.77 -7.79 -15.90
CA ILE A 246 25.11 -6.93 -14.90
C ILE A 246 24.87 -5.55 -15.53
N GLU A 247 25.79 -5.10 -16.38
CA GLU A 247 25.72 -3.88 -17.16
C GLU A 247 24.52 -3.87 -18.12
N ASP A 248 24.27 -4.97 -18.85
CA ASP A 248 23.10 -5.10 -19.73
C ASP A 248 21.79 -4.99 -18.93
N THR A 249 21.72 -5.67 -17.79
CA THR A 249 20.54 -5.62 -16.90
C THR A 249 20.30 -4.20 -16.39
N LEU A 250 21.37 -3.49 -16.04
CA LEU A 250 21.28 -2.10 -15.57
C LEU A 250 20.81 -1.16 -16.68
N MET A 251 21.29 -1.32 -17.92
CA MET A 251 20.82 -0.53 -19.06
C MET A 251 19.35 -0.79 -19.37
N ASP A 252 18.89 -2.04 -19.31
CA ASP A 252 17.48 -2.39 -19.52
C ASP A 252 16.58 -1.74 -18.47
N ILE A 253 16.99 -1.71 -17.20
CA ILE A 253 16.26 -1.03 -16.13
C ILE A 253 16.19 0.48 -16.39
N HIS A 254 17.30 1.12 -16.75
CA HIS A 254 17.32 2.56 -17.05
C HIS A 254 16.43 2.91 -18.24
N LYS A 255 16.48 2.09 -19.29
CA LYS A 255 15.64 2.25 -20.47
C LYS A 255 14.16 2.12 -20.11
N ALA A 256 13.79 1.05 -19.40
CA ALA A 256 12.42 0.82 -18.96
C ALA A 256 11.88 1.96 -18.09
N ASN A 257 12.70 2.49 -17.18
CA ASN A 257 12.31 3.65 -16.36
C ASN A 257 12.10 4.91 -17.19
N THR A 258 12.97 5.16 -18.17
CA THR A 258 12.86 6.32 -19.07
C THR A 258 11.59 6.21 -19.93
N ASP A 259 11.34 5.02 -20.50
CA ASP A 259 10.16 4.74 -21.31
C ASP A 259 8.88 4.90 -20.47
N ALA A 260 8.87 4.43 -19.22
CA ALA A 260 7.73 4.59 -18.31
C ALA A 260 7.44 6.07 -17.97
N ILE A 261 8.49 6.87 -17.73
CA ILE A 261 8.33 8.32 -17.47
C ILE A 261 7.76 9.04 -18.69
N ASN A 262 8.27 8.70 -19.88
CA ASN A 262 7.79 9.27 -21.13
C ASN A 262 6.32 8.88 -21.39
N ALA A 263 5.96 7.61 -21.18
CA ALA A 263 4.58 7.14 -21.32
C ALA A 263 3.62 7.87 -20.37
N CYS A 264 3.97 8.00 -19.08
CA CYS A 264 3.18 8.78 -18.11
C CYS A 264 3.01 10.25 -18.55
N THR A 265 4.06 10.87 -19.09
CA THR A 265 4.00 12.27 -19.55
C THR A 265 3.08 12.41 -20.77
N CYS A 266 3.10 11.44 -21.68
CA CYS A 266 2.19 11.39 -22.82
C CYS A 266 0.73 11.24 -22.38
N GLU A 267 0.43 10.33 -21.45
CA GLU A 267 -0.93 10.14 -20.92
C GLU A 267 -1.46 11.41 -20.25
N GLU A 268 -0.63 12.09 -19.44
CA GLU A 268 -1.01 13.35 -18.78
C GLU A 268 -1.33 14.46 -19.80
N LEU A 269 -0.58 14.55 -20.89
CA LEU A 269 -0.85 15.50 -21.97
C LEU A 269 -2.16 15.19 -22.70
N ILE A 270 -2.46 13.91 -22.95
CA ILE A 270 -3.71 13.48 -23.57
C ILE A 270 -4.89 13.90 -22.68
N VAL A 271 -4.84 13.61 -21.38
CA VAL A 271 -5.90 14.00 -20.42
C VAL A 271 -6.11 15.52 -20.41
N LYS A 272 -5.02 16.31 -20.37
CA LYS A 272 -5.11 17.77 -20.42
C LYS A 272 -5.74 18.28 -21.72
N LYS A 273 -5.40 17.68 -22.87
CA LYS A 273 -5.98 18.07 -24.16
C LYS A 273 -7.46 17.67 -24.26
N CYS A 274 -7.84 16.48 -23.81
CA CYS A 274 -9.24 16.07 -23.72
C CYS A 274 -10.07 17.01 -22.84
N HIS A 275 -9.50 17.44 -21.70
CA HIS A 275 -10.14 18.40 -20.83
C HIS A 275 -10.34 19.76 -21.52
N LEU A 276 -9.31 20.27 -22.20
CA LEU A 276 -9.40 21.53 -22.96
C LEU A 276 -10.47 21.46 -24.07
N LEU A 277 -10.48 20.38 -24.86
CA LEU A 277 -11.48 20.17 -25.91
C LEU A 277 -12.90 20.14 -25.35
N LEU A 278 -13.09 19.53 -24.16
CA LEU A 278 -14.40 19.51 -23.52
C LEU A 278 -14.86 20.92 -23.11
N GLU A 279 -13.95 21.76 -22.61
CA GLU A 279 -14.27 23.15 -22.27
C GLU A 279 -14.56 23.99 -23.53
N GLU A 280 -13.83 23.80 -24.62
CA GLU A 280 -14.11 24.47 -25.90
C GLU A 280 -15.43 24.03 -26.52
N PHE A 281 -15.76 22.73 -26.44
CA PHE A 281 -17.06 22.20 -26.87
C PHE A 281 -18.21 22.82 -26.06
N LYS A 282 -18.08 22.92 -24.72
CA LYS A 282 -19.07 23.60 -23.87
C LYS A 282 -19.22 25.09 -24.20
N ALA A 283 -18.15 25.73 -24.64
CA ALA A 283 -18.16 27.13 -25.08
C ALA A 283 -18.79 27.30 -26.49
N GLY A 284 -19.13 26.21 -27.18
CA GLY A 284 -19.71 26.22 -28.52
C GLY A 284 -18.70 26.55 -29.62
N VAL A 285 -17.40 26.41 -29.34
CA VAL A 285 -16.32 26.59 -30.33
C VAL A 285 -16.32 25.46 -31.35
N TRP A 286 -16.68 24.26 -30.91
CA TRP A 286 -16.73 23.05 -31.72
C TRP A 286 -18.16 22.55 -31.83
N ASP A 287 -18.52 22.04 -33.00
CA ASP A 287 -19.72 21.22 -33.11
C ASP A 287 -19.47 19.79 -32.58
N ARG A 288 -20.54 19.00 -32.52
CA ARG A 288 -20.51 17.65 -31.94
C ARG A 288 -19.65 16.71 -32.77
N GLU A 289 -19.68 16.85 -34.09
CA GLU A 289 -19.01 15.97 -35.03
C GLU A 289 -17.51 16.26 -35.04
N GLU A 290 -17.11 17.53 -35.04
CA GLU A 290 -15.72 17.97 -34.95
C GLU A 290 -15.08 17.56 -33.61
N TYR A 291 -15.77 17.77 -32.49
CA TYR A 291 -15.30 17.34 -31.16
C TYR A 291 -15.01 15.83 -31.11
N ARG A 292 -15.88 15.01 -31.72
CA ARG A 292 -15.70 13.55 -31.78
C ARG A 292 -14.55 13.13 -32.69
N GLU A 293 -14.32 13.85 -33.78
CA GLU A 293 -13.19 13.57 -34.67
C GLU A 293 -11.87 13.90 -33.96
N GLU A 294 -11.80 15.04 -33.27
CA GLU A 294 -10.57 15.46 -32.58
C GLU A 294 -10.24 14.57 -31.37
N LEU A 295 -11.26 14.05 -30.67
CA LEU A 295 -11.07 12.99 -29.67
C LEU A 295 -10.51 11.70 -30.27
N ARG A 296 -10.97 11.27 -31.46
CA ARG A 296 -10.45 10.07 -32.14
C ARG A 296 -8.99 10.24 -32.54
N LYS A 297 -8.59 11.42 -33.01
CA LYS A 297 -7.17 11.70 -33.32
C LYS A 297 -6.27 11.56 -32.09
N LEU A 298 -6.75 12.03 -30.93
CA LEU A 298 -6.03 11.91 -29.66
C LEU A 298 -5.84 10.47 -29.22
N GLU A 299 -6.88 9.64 -29.37
CA GLU A 299 -6.84 8.23 -29.00
C GLU A 299 -5.91 7.41 -29.93
N ASN A 300 -5.87 7.76 -31.21
CA ASN A 300 -5.01 7.11 -32.20
C ASN A 300 -3.55 7.57 -32.14
N GLY A 301 -3.21 8.50 -31.24
CA GLY A 301 -1.85 9.04 -31.12
C GLY A 301 -1.39 9.86 -32.32
N GLU A 302 -2.33 10.38 -33.13
CA GLU A 302 -1.97 11.27 -34.23
C GLU A 302 -1.54 12.64 -33.67
N PRO A 303 -0.34 13.12 -34.00
CA PRO A 303 0.06 14.47 -33.63
C PRO A 303 -0.86 15.47 -34.34
N PRO A 304 -1.33 16.53 -33.65
CA PRO A 304 -2.25 17.49 -34.25
C PRO A 304 -1.60 18.19 -35.45
N GLU A 305 -2.31 18.22 -36.57
CA GLU A 305 -1.98 19.12 -37.67
C GLU A 305 -2.23 20.56 -37.19
N LYS A 306 -1.22 21.42 -37.38
CA LYS A 306 -1.24 22.83 -36.99
C LYS A 306 -2.08 23.68 -37.93
#